data_AF-A0A271LPN6-F1
#
_entry.id   AF-A0A271LPN6-F1
#
_cell.length_a   1.000
_cell.length_b   1.000
_cell.length_c   1.000
_cell.angle_alpha   90.00
_cell.angle_beta   90.00
_cell.angle_gamma   90.00
#
_symmetry.space_group_name_H-M   'P 1'
#
loop_
_entity.id
_entity.type
_entity.pdbx_description
1 polymer ?
#
loop_
_entity_poly.entity_id
_entity_poly.type
_entity_poly.pdbx_seq_one_letter_code
_entity_poly.pdbx_strand_id
1 'polypeptide(L)'
;MVDLPPDIVALVAEEKSLIRSPVWDTKSDDRYYVFSVPLVITSDGTSNFQLRVKTSKRFVDRDAIVQLEFAPSDKRVTPLWRIEWRAFGLHTNKLWGPPGFELAVVKLTHEHRFDDNWHSPEHRMRIGNLPAARPINRDPNTLSEFLAFCGQSFRIKDIRRIEPPLITQDIFWTRDD
;
A
#
# COMPACT_ATOMS: atom_id res chain seq x y z
N MET A 1 -1.68 -18.22 0.46
CA MET A 1 -1.35 -17.20 1.48
C MET A 1 -0.19 -17.75 2.30
N VAL A 2 0.69 -16.90 2.82
CA VAL A 2 1.73 -17.33 3.77
C VAL A 2 1.14 -17.34 5.16
N ASP A 3 1.50 -18.33 5.98
CA ASP A 3 1.14 -18.36 7.40
C ASP A 3 1.80 -17.18 8.12
N LEU A 4 0.97 -16.42 8.83
CA LEU A 4 1.44 -15.25 9.57
C LEU A 4 1.93 -15.69 10.96
N PRO A 5 3.02 -15.09 11.47
CA PRO A 5 3.53 -15.43 12.78
C PRO A 5 2.53 -15.01 13.88
N PRO A 6 2.51 -15.67 15.05
CA PRO A 6 1.53 -15.38 16.10
C PRO A 6 1.53 -13.93 16.60
N ASP A 7 2.68 -13.27 16.52
CA ASP A 7 2.93 -11.90 16.93
C ASP A 7 2.78 -10.87 15.78
N ILE A 8 2.21 -11.27 14.63
CA ILE A 8 2.09 -10.41 13.44
C ILE A 8 1.45 -9.05 13.74
N VAL A 9 0.49 -8.98 14.67
CA VAL A 9 -0.15 -7.73 15.09
C VAL A 9 0.87 -6.76 15.68
N ALA A 10 1.75 -7.25 16.56
CA ALA A 10 2.82 -6.45 17.15
C ALA A 10 3.84 -6.05 16.06
N LEU A 11 4.26 -7.02 15.22
CA LEU A 11 5.23 -6.77 14.15
C LEU A 11 4.72 -5.75 13.12
N VAL A 12 3.43 -5.71 12.80
CA VAL A 12 2.83 -4.68 11.93
C VAL A 12 2.94 -3.29 12.57
N ALA A 13 2.75 -3.20 13.89
CA ALA A 13 2.84 -1.96 14.65
C ALA A 13 4.28 -1.50 14.96
N GLU A 14 5.30 -2.33 14.68
CA GLU A 14 6.71 -1.98 14.86
C GLU A 14 7.22 -0.97 13.81
N GLU A 15 8.20 -0.15 14.20
CA GLU A 15 8.86 0.78 13.27
C GLU A 15 9.75 0.01 12.28
N LYS A 16 9.64 0.38 11.00
CA LYS A 16 10.35 -0.26 9.89
C LYS A 16 11.23 0.74 9.16
N SER A 17 12.25 0.25 8.49
CA SER A 17 13.13 1.05 7.63
C SER A 17 13.37 0.37 6.29
N LEU A 18 13.59 1.17 5.25
CA LEU A 18 13.99 0.70 3.93
C LEU A 18 15.45 0.22 3.98
N ILE A 19 15.71 -1.02 3.54
CA ILE A 19 17.09 -1.54 3.44
C ILE A 19 17.90 -0.74 2.42
N ARG A 20 17.24 -0.29 1.35
CA ARG A 20 17.84 0.48 0.24
C ARG A 20 16.82 1.42 -0.36
N SER A 21 17.29 2.42 -1.09
CA SER A 21 16.39 3.25 -1.90
C SER A 21 15.79 2.38 -3.00
N PRO A 22 14.46 2.33 -3.14
CA PRO A 22 13.84 1.56 -4.21
C PRO A 22 14.09 2.21 -5.56
N VAL A 23 14.06 1.39 -6.61
CA VAL A 23 14.16 1.82 -8.01
C VAL A 23 12.85 1.44 -8.68
N TRP A 24 12.21 2.40 -9.35
CA TRP A 24 11.01 2.15 -10.13
C TRP A 24 11.33 1.26 -11.33
N ASP A 25 10.66 0.13 -11.41
CA ASP A 25 10.61 -0.69 -12.59
C ASP A 25 9.65 -0.06 -13.59
N THR A 26 10.19 0.30 -14.75
CA THR A 26 9.47 0.96 -15.85
C THR A 26 9.01 -0.02 -16.92
N LYS A 27 9.37 -1.31 -16.83
CA LYS A 27 9.19 -2.29 -17.92
C LYS A 27 8.26 -3.45 -17.57
N SER A 28 8.11 -3.82 -16.29
CA SER A 28 7.32 -4.99 -15.92
C SER A 28 5.80 -4.81 -15.99
N ASP A 29 5.31 -3.58 -16.03
CA ASP A 29 3.88 -3.27 -16.14
C ASP A 29 3.68 -2.12 -17.13
N ASP A 30 2.87 -2.31 -18.16
CA ASP A 30 2.65 -1.31 -19.21
C ASP A 30 1.93 -0.05 -18.68
N ARG A 31 1.17 -0.18 -17.57
CA ARG A 31 0.33 0.89 -17.03
C ARG A 31 0.93 1.56 -15.80
N TYR A 32 1.74 0.84 -15.04
CA TYR A 32 2.24 1.30 -13.74
C TYR A 32 3.76 1.35 -13.69
N TYR A 33 4.31 2.38 -13.06
CA TYR A 33 5.62 2.28 -12.43
C TYR A 33 5.47 1.44 -11.16
N VAL A 34 6.31 0.44 -10.97
CA VAL A 34 6.20 -0.48 -9.82
C VAL A 34 7.53 -0.67 -9.14
N PHE A 35 7.53 -0.85 -7.83
CA PHE A 35 8.66 -1.47 -7.14
C PHE A 35 8.18 -2.29 -5.95
N SER A 36 9.06 -3.20 -5.54
CA SER A 36 8.99 -3.91 -4.27
C SER A 36 10.33 -3.79 -3.59
N VAL A 37 10.33 -3.42 -2.31
CA VAL A 37 11.56 -3.29 -1.52
C VAL A 37 11.38 -3.92 -0.14
N PRO A 38 12.31 -4.77 0.31
CA PRO A 38 12.26 -5.32 1.65
C PRO A 38 12.35 -4.21 2.72
N LEU A 39 11.65 -4.45 3.82
CA LEU A 39 11.67 -3.63 5.02
C LEU A 39 12.29 -4.43 6.16
N VAL A 40 13.10 -3.75 6.96
CA VAL A 40 13.62 -4.29 8.22
C VAL A 40 12.86 -3.69 9.39
N ILE A 41 12.51 -4.51 10.37
CA ILE A 41 12.07 -4.03 11.68
C ILE A 41 13.28 -3.39 12.38
N THR A 42 13.07 -2.20 12.92
CA THR A 42 14.18 -1.37 13.43
C THR A 42 14.74 -1.89 14.75
N SER A 43 13.93 -2.60 15.54
CA SER A 43 14.30 -3.13 16.86
C SER A 43 15.18 -4.39 16.79
N ASP A 44 14.94 -5.29 15.83
CA ASP A 44 15.61 -6.59 15.75
C ASP A 44 16.30 -6.88 14.40
N GLY A 45 16.09 -6.03 13.39
CA GLY A 45 16.67 -6.19 12.06
C GLY A 45 15.98 -7.25 11.18
N THR A 46 14.86 -7.83 11.64
CA THR A 46 14.14 -8.88 10.91
C THR A 46 13.57 -8.33 9.59
N SER A 47 13.84 -9.02 8.47
CA SER A 47 13.44 -8.62 7.12
C SER A 47 12.34 -9.51 6.52
N ASN A 48 11.21 -9.64 7.23
CA ASN A 48 10.05 -10.43 6.76
C ASN A 48 8.94 -9.56 6.16
N PHE A 49 9.19 -8.28 5.95
CA PHE A 49 8.23 -7.33 5.40
C PHE A 49 8.71 -6.78 4.06
N GLN A 50 7.76 -6.40 3.23
CA GLN A 50 8.02 -5.73 1.97
C GLN A 50 7.08 -4.54 1.82
N LEU A 51 7.61 -3.46 1.26
CA LEU A 51 6.81 -2.35 0.74
C LEU A 51 6.66 -2.56 -0.77
N ARG A 52 5.42 -2.69 -1.23
CA ARG A 52 5.10 -2.66 -2.65
C ARG A 52 4.43 -1.35 -3.00
N VAL A 53 4.91 -0.69 -4.05
CA VAL A 53 4.33 0.56 -4.53
C VAL A 53 4.05 0.45 -6.02
N LYS A 54 2.90 1.00 -6.42
CA LYS A 54 2.51 1.21 -7.81
C LYS A 54 2.05 2.64 -7.99
N THR A 55 2.37 3.25 -9.13
CA THR A 55 1.79 4.53 -9.53
C THR A 55 1.56 4.56 -11.04
N SER A 56 0.45 5.14 -11.48
CA SER A 56 0.09 5.17 -12.89
C SER A 56 1.14 5.91 -13.72
N LYS A 57 1.55 5.33 -14.85
CA LYS A 57 2.44 6.01 -15.81
C LYS A 57 1.74 7.18 -16.50
N ARG A 58 0.43 7.06 -16.71
CA ARG A 58 -0.39 8.07 -17.41
C ARG A 58 -0.90 9.16 -16.47
N PHE A 59 -1.19 8.81 -15.23
CA PHE A 59 -1.83 9.70 -14.26
C PHE A 59 -1.03 9.74 -12.96
N VAL A 60 0.25 10.09 -13.02
CA VAL A 60 1.18 10.07 -11.87
C VAL A 60 0.76 10.99 -10.70
N ASP A 61 -0.16 11.91 -10.93
CA ASP A 61 -0.77 12.84 -9.97
C ASP A 61 -1.98 12.23 -9.24
N ARG A 62 -2.26 10.95 -9.49
CA ARG A 62 -3.29 10.13 -8.84
C ARG A 62 -2.98 8.64 -9.06
N ASP A 63 -3.94 7.78 -8.77
CA ASP A 63 -3.91 6.34 -9.09
C ASP A 63 -2.61 5.64 -8.66
N ALA A 64 -2.29 5.79 -7.38
CA ALA A 64 -1.16 5.14 -6.75
C ALA A 64 -1.62 4.20 -5.63
N ILE A 65 -0.86 3.13 -5.42
CA ILE A 65 -1.11 2.12 -4.40
C ILE A 65 0.17 1.90 -3.62
N VAL A 66 0.10 1.98 -2.29
CA VAL A 66 1.18 1.58 -1.39
C VAL A 66 0.66 0.44 -0.51
N GLN A 67 1.38 -0.67 -0.47
CA GLN A 67 0.96 -1.87 0.25
C GLN A 67 2.09 -2.41 1.11
N LEU A 68 1.81 -2.60 2.40
CA LEU A 68 2.62 -3.36 3.33
C LEU A 68 2.29 -4.85 3.19
N GLU A 69 3.31 -5.66 3.01
CA GLU A 69 3.19 -7.10 2.79
C GLU A 69 4.05 -7.87 3.80
N PHE A 70 3.56 -9.02 4.27
CA PHE A 70 4.39 -10.03 4.91
C PHE A 70 4.99 -10.93 3.84
N ALA A 71 6.32 -11.02 3.81
CA ALA A 71 7.11 -11.72 2.82
C ALA A 71 8.35 -12.37 3.49
N PRO A 72 8.18 -13.45 4.28
CA PRO A 72 9.31 -14.14 4.93
C PRO A 72 10.17 -14.92 3.93
N SER A 73 9.70 -15.05 2.69
CA SER A 73 10.48 -15.51 1.54
C SER A 73 9.98 -14.79 0.29
N ASP A 74 10.85 -14.57 -0.69
CA ASP A 74 10.53 -13.82 -1.92
C ASP A 74 9.47 -14.49 -2.82
N LYS A 75 9.04 -15.72 -2.51
CA LYS A 75 8.14 -16.51 -3.38
C LYS A 75 6.65 -16.30 -3.09
N ARG A 76 6.29 -15.95 -1.86
CA ARG A 76 4.89 -15.80 -1.46
C ARG A 76 4.76 -14.60 -0.54
N VAL A 77 3.76 -13.78 -0.83
CA VAL A 77 3.46 -12.58 -0.04
C VAL A 77 2.02 -12.62 0.46
N THR A 78 1.80 -12.06 1.65
CA THR A 78 0.47 -11.83 2.21
C THR A 78 0.27 -10.31 2.37
N PRO A 79 -0.67 -9.68 1.63
CA PRO A 79 -1.02 -8.29 1.84
C PRO A 79 -1.56 -8.07 3.26
N LEU A 80 -1.04 -7.07 3.96
CA LEU A 80 -1.44 -6.76 5.34
C LEU A 80 -2.23 -5.45 5.42
N TRP A 81 -1.75 -4.41 4.75
CA TRP A 81 -2.34 -3.08 4.76
C TRP A 81 -2.09 -2.43 3.40
N ARG A 82 -3.13 -1.87 2.78
CA ARG A 82 -3.02 -1.14 1.51
C ARG A 82 -3.62 0.25 1.66
N ILE A 83 -3.01 1.24 1.03
CA ILE A 83 -3.59 2.56 0.85
C ILE A 83 -3.61 2.86 -0.64
N GLU A 84 -4.76 3.32 -1.14
CA GLU A 84 -4.99 3.65 -2.54
C GLU A 84 -5.27 5.14 -2.67
N TRP A 85 -4.54 5.83 -3.55
CA TRP A 85 -4.64 7.28 -3.78
C TRP A 85 -5.43 7.59 -5.02
N ARG A 86 -6.61 8.18 -4.84
CA ARG A 86 -7.50 8.65 -5.92
C ARG A 86 -7.68 7.62 -7.04
N ALA A 87 -7.80 6.35 -6.67
CA ALA A 87 -7.97 5.23 -7.59
C ALA A 87 -9.19 5.45 -8.49
N PHE A 88 -9.13 4.95 -9.73
CA PHE A 88 -10.28 5.00 -10.65
C PHE A 88 -11.40 4.04 -10.25
N GLY A 89 -11.04 2.92 -9.60
CA GLY A 89 -12.00 1.93 -9.12
C GLY A 89 -12.78 2.44 -7.91
N LEU A 90 -14.04 2.03 -7.82
CA LEU A 90 -14.83 2.20 -6.60
C LEU A 90 -14.62 0.98 -5.71
N HIS A 91 -14.39 1.22 -4.42
CA HIS A 91 -14.42 0.17 -3.41
C HIS A 91 -15.78 0.14 -2.72
N THR A 92 -16.36 -1.04 -2.55
CA THR A 92 -17.59 -1.22 -1.78
C THR A 92 -17.32 -2.18 -0.63
N ASN A 93 -17.54 -1.72 0.59
CA ASN A 93 -17.41 -2.57 1.76
C ASN A 93 -18.53 -3.61 1.81
N LYS A 94 -18.24 -4.75 2.43
CA LYS A 94 -19.25 -5.76 2.74
C LYS A 94 -20.07 -5.34 3.97
N LEU A 95 -21.09 -6.13 4.32
CA LEU A 95 -21.91 -5.94 5.54
C LEU A 95 -21.10 -5.85 6.84
N TRP A 96 -19.93 -6.48 6.88
CA TRP A 96 -19.03 -6.49 8.03
C TRP A 96 -17.89 -5.48 7.91
N GLY A 97 -18.03 -4.47 7.05
CA GLY A 97 -17.04 -3.42 6.86
C GLY A 97 -16.64 -2.74 8.19
N PRO A 98 -15.66 -1.83 8.14
CA PRO A 98 -15.25 -1.15 9.35
C PRO A 98 -16.42 -0.39 9.99
N PRO A 99 -16.45 -0.22 11.32
CA PRO A 99 -17.56 0.46 12.01
C PRO A 99 -17.91 1.82 11.38
N GLY A 100 -19.17 1.97 10.97
CA GLY A 100 -19.69 3.17 10.31
C GLY A 100 -19.46 3.22 8.80
N PHE A 101 -18.85 2.18 8.22
CA PHE A 101 -18.57 2.05 6.79
C PHE A 101 -19.07 0.72 6.22
N GLU A 102 -19.95 0.01 6.91
CA GLU A 102 -20.64 -1.18 6.42
C GLU A 102 -21.45 -0.85 5.16
N LEU A 103 -21.31 -1.66 4.11
CA LEU A 103 -21.94 -1.41 2.79
C LEU A 103 -21.60 -0.06 2.13
N ALA A 104 -20.68 0.72 2.69
CA ALA A 104 -20.33 2.01 2.15
C ALA A 104 -19.57 1.87 0.83
N VAL A 105 -19.89 2.76 -0.12
CA VAL A 105 -19.06 3.00 -1.29
C VAL A 105 -17.98 3.99 -0.90
N VAL A 106 -16.75 3.51 -0.83
CA VAL A 106 -15.58 4.31 -0.49
C VAL A 106 -15.04 4.90 -1.80
N LYS A 107 -15.10 6.23 -1.90
CA LYS A 107 -14.62 7.00 -3.06
C LYS A 107 -13.26 7.61 -2.75
N LEU A 108 -12.51 7.93 -3.80
CA LEU A 108 -11.23 8.66 -3.73
C LEU A 108 -10.17 7.87 -2.94
N THR A 109 -9.32 8.58 -2.20
CA THR A 109 -8.22 8.02 -1.42
C THR A 109 -8.73 7.32 -0.18
N HIS A 110 -8.29 6.09 0.02
CA HIS A 110 -8.77 5.25 1.09
C HIS A 110 -7.70 4.27 1.55
N GLU A 111 -7.88 3.75 2.75
CA GLU A 111 -7.01 2.75 3.32
C GLU A 111 -7.77 1.47 3.65
N HIS A 112 -7.16 0.36 3.30
CA HIS A 112 -7.49 -0.97 3.75
C HIS A 112 -6.59 -1.32 4.94
N ARG A 113 -6.98 -0.89 6.13
CA ARG A 113 -6.17 -1.06 7.35
C ARG A 113 -5.99 -2.53 7.71
N PHE A 114 -4.84 -2.82 8.32
CA PHE A 114 -4.58 -4.15 8.87
C PHE A 114 -5.67 -4.55 9.87
N ASP A 115 -5.96 -3.72 10.86
CA ASP A 115 -6.93 -4.05 11.93
C ASP A 115 -8.34 -4.32 11.41
N ASP A 116 -8.76 -3.63 10.35
CA ASP A 116 -10.08 -3.84 9.71
C ASP A 116 -10.16 -5.16 8.94
N ASN A 117 -9.01 -5.60 8.43
CA ASN A 117 -8.88 -6.79 7.62
C ASN A 117 -8.27 -7.97 8.40
N TRP A 118 -7.93 -7.80 9.68
CA TRP A 118 -7.43 -8.85 10.55
C TRP A 118 -8.60 -9.60 11.19
N HIS A 119 -8.56 -10.93 11.13
CA HIS A 119 -9.53 -11.79 11.80
C HIS A 119 -8.89 -12.45 13.01
N SER A 120 -8.90 -11.75 14.14
CA SER A 120 -8.21 -12.17 15.37
C SER A 120 -8.51 -13.61 15.81
N PRO A 121 -9.78 -14.10 15.81
CA PRO A 121 -10.07 -15.46 16.26
C PRO A 121 -9.42 -16.57 15.42
N GLU A 122 -9.12 -16.29 14.15
CA GLU A 122 -8.51 -17.26 13.23
C GLU A 122 -7.05 -16.91 12.88
N HIS A 123 -6.47 -15.91 13.54
CA HIS A 123 -5.10 -15.45 13.32
C HIS A 123 -4.71 -15.30 11.83
N ARG A 124 -5.59 -14.68 11.03
CA ARG A 124 -5.36 -14.49 9.60
C ARG A 124 -5.97 -13.20 9.06
N MET A 125 -5.52 -12.79 7.89
CA MET A 125 -6.22 -11.79 7.10
C MET A 125 -7.58 -12.32 6.64
N ARG A 126 -8.55 -11.42 6.49
CA ARG A 126 -9.86 -11.73 5.93
C ARG A 126 -9.73 -12.18 4.47
N ILE A 127 -10.60 -13.10 4.06
CA ILE A 127 -10.56 -13.70 2.72
C ILE A 127 -10.89 -12.64 1.66
N GLY A 128 -10.06 -12.58 0.62
CA GLY A 128 -10.16 -11.62 -0.47
C GLY A 128 -8.93 -10.70 -0.52
N ASN A 129 -9.04 -9.62 -1.28
CA ASN A 129 -7.95 -8.67 -1.49
C ASN A 129 -8.09 -7.43 -0.59
N LEU A 130 -7.96 -7.63 0.73
CA LEU A 130 -8.18 -6.59 1.76
C LEU A 130 -9.55 -5.89 1.61
N PRO A 131 -10.66 -6.62 1.78
CA PRO A 131 -12.01 -6.16 1.42
C PRO A 131 -12.62 -5.05 2.30
N ALA A 132 -12.03 -4.70 3.44
CA ALA A 132 -12.52 -3.62 4.30
C ALA A 132 -11.67 -2.35 4.09
N ALA A 133 -12.32 -1.21 3.85
CA ALA A 133 -11.65 0.06 3.63
C ALA A 133 -12.35 1.23 4.35
N ARG A 134 -11.60 2.27 4.63
CA ARG A 134 -12.09 3.56 5.15
C ARG A 134 -11.50 4.70 4.33
N PRO A 135 -12.23 5.83 4.12
CA PRO A 135 -11.62 7.04 3.61
C PRO A 135 -10.54 7.53 4.57
N ILE A 136 -9.47 8.12 4.05
CA ILE A 136 -8.47 8.76 4.91
C ILE A 136 -8.88 10.20 5.21
N ASN A 137 -8.49 10.70 6.38
CA ASN A 137 -8.71 12.10 6.73
C ASN A 137 -7.60 12.96 6.12
N ARG A 138 -7.98 13.98 5.35
CA ARG A 138 -7.14 14.80 4.45
C ARG A 138 -6.56 14.01 3.28
N ASP A 139 -7.14 14.24 2.10
CA ASP A 139 -6.65 13.69 0.83
C ASP A 139 -5.33 14.36 0.41
N PRO A 140 -4.23 13.58 0.20
CA PRO A 140 -2.96 14.11 -0.28
C PRO A 140 -3.09 14.77 -1.65
N ASN A 141 -2.40 15.88 -1.85
CA ASN A 141 -2.43 16.62 -3.12
C ASN A 141 -1.36 16.18 -4.09
N THR A 142 -0.26 15.59 -3.60
CA THR A 142 0.88 15.14 -4.42
C THR A 142 1.27 13.71 -4.08
N LEU A 143 1.99 13.04 -5.00
CA LEU A 143 2.50 11.69 -4.76
C LEU A 143 3.44 11.65 -3.55
N SER A 144 4.26 12.69 -3.37
CA SER A 144 5.15 12.81 -2.22
C SER A 144 4.39 12.94 -0.89
N GLU A 145 3.31 13.74 -0.85
CA GLU A 145 2.44 13.81 0.33
C GLU A 145 1.75 12.47 0.61
N PHE A 146 1.31 11.78 -0.45
CA PHE A 146 0.71 10.46 -0.33
C PHE A 146 1.70 9.41 0.22
N LEU A 147 2.92 9.37 -0.30
CA LEU A 147 3.99 8.50 0.19
C LEU A 147 4.33 8.83 1.65
N ALA A 148 4.41 10.11 2.02
CA ALA A 148 4.64 10.53 3.40
C ALA A 148 3.52 10.05 4.34
N PHE A 149 2.26 10.19 3.93
CA PHE A 149 1.11 9.64 4.66
C PHE A 149 1.23 8.12 4.84
N CYS A 150 1.55 7.38 3.78
CA CYS A 150 1.73 5.94 3.85
C CYS A 150 2.88 5.53 4.78
N GLY A 151 3.99 6.25 4.74
CA GLY A 151 5.11 6.01 5.65
C GLY A 151 4.75 6.25 7.11
N GLN A 152 3.94 7.27 7.41
CA GLN A 152 3.41 7.46 8.75
C GLN A 152 2.49 6.30 9.17
N SER A 153 1.53 5.92 8.32
CA SER A 153 0.59 4.84 8.61
C SER A 153 1.27 3.49 8.81
N PHE A 154 2.28 3.17 7.98
CA PHE A 154 3.01 1.91 8.05
C PHE A 154 4.23 1.96 8.99
N ARG A 155 4.46 3.11 9.66
CA ARG A 155 5.60 3.37 10.54
C ARG A 155 6.96 3.11 9.87
N ILE A 156 7.13 3.63 8.64
CA ILE A 156 8.37 3.54 7.87
C ILE A 156 9.16 4.84 8.05
N LYS A 157 10.26 4.78 8.82
CA LYS A 157 11.04 5.94 9.26
C LYS A 157 11.61 6.77 8.11
N ASP A 158 12.07 6.10 7.06
CA ASP A 158 12.85 6.68 5.97
C ASP A 158 12.11 6.66 4.63
N ILE A 159 10.77 6.66 4.66
CA ILE A 159 9.90 6.68 3.46
C ILE A 159 10.25 7.80 2.46
N ARG A 160 10.81 8.91 2.97
CA ARG A 160 11.21 10.06 2.16
C ARG A 160 12.37 9.77 1.19
N ARG A 161 13.03 8.62 1.31
CA ARG A 161 14.04 8.15 0.33
C ARG A 161 13.41 7.68 -0.98
N ILE A 162 12.09 7.55 -1.04
CA ILE A 162 11.36 7.16 -2.24
C ILE A 162 11.08 8.43 -3.04
N GLU A 163 11.88 8.63 -4.09
CA GLU A 163 11.64 9.70 -5.05
C GLU A 163 10.48 9.31 -5.98
N PRO A 164 9.53 10.22 -6.28
CA PRO A 164 8.55 10.02 -7.35
C PRO A 164 9.23 9.64 -8.68
N PRO A 165 8.60 8.82 -9.54
CA PRO A 165 9.18 8.52 -10.83
C PRO A 165 9.30 9.79 -11.66
N LEU A 166 10.40 9.93 -12.40
CA LEU A 166 10.54 11.01 -13.37
C LEU A 166 9.51 10.78 -14.49
N ILE A 167 8.65 11.77 -14.71
CA ILE A 167 7.70 11.75 -15.82
C ILE A 167 8.52 11.97 -17.10
N THR A 168 8.85 10.89 -17.80
CA THR A 168 9.26 10.99 -19.20
C THR A 168 8.01 11.34 -19.99
N GLN A 169 7.75 12.64 -20.14
CA GLN A 169 6.73 13.12 -21.07
C GLN A 169 7.16 12.70 -22.48
N ASP A 170 6.53 11.66 -23.02
CA ASP A 170 6.36 11.63 -24.47
C ASP A 170 5.34 12.72 -24.79
N ILE A 171 5.84 13.83 -25.35
CA ILE A 171 5.14 15.10 -25.65
C ILE A 171 4.07 14.90 -26.76
N PHE A 172 3.64 13.68 -27.04
CA PHE A 172 2.74 13.32 -28.14
C PHE A 172 1.49 12.57 -27.68
N TRP A 173 0.95 12.92 -26.52
CA TRP A 173 -0.42 12.54 -26.16
C TRP A 173 -1.35 13.75 -26.32
N THR A 174 -2.00 13.83 -27.48
CA THR A 174 -3.23 14.62 -27.60
C THR A 174 -4.32 13.94 -26.78
N ARG A 175 -5.11 14.73 -26.05
CA ARG A 175 -6.37 14.25 -25.46
C ARG A 175 -7.20 13.66 -26.60
N ASP A 176 -7.61 12.40 -26.48
CA ASP A 176 -8.80 11.95 -27.18
C ASP A 176 -9.98 12.50 -26.38
N ASP A 177 -10.63 13.49 -26.97
CA ASP A 177 -11.88 14.12 -26.55
C ASP A 177 -12.99 13.09 -26.27
#